data_AF-A0A9D9RAM6-F1
#
_entry.id   AF-A0A9D9RAM6-F1
#
_cell.length_a   1.000
_cell.length_b   1.000
_cell.length_c   1.000
_cell.angle_alpha   90.00
_cell.angle_beta   90.00
_cell.angle_gamma   90.00
#
_symmetry.space_group_name_H-M   'P 1'
#
loop_
_entity.id
_entity.type
_entity.pdbx_description
1 polymer ?
#
loop_
_entity_poly.entity_id
_entity_poly.type
_entity_poly.pdbx_seq_one_letter_code
_entity_poly.pdbx_strand_id
1 'polypeptide(L)'
;ALWGHDRYRLDGIWNLVLSCPSCNRGEGGKFDRLPAPSLLDRLHQRNEYLISSSHPLRETLMQQTGASASARQRFIQTVYTEAGKTLPMTHWLPPLI
;
A
#
# COMPACT_ATOMS: atom_id res chain seq x y z
N ALA A 1 14.53 12.52 -14.11
CA ALA A 1 13.92 11.18 -14.21
C ALA A 1 12.73 11.16 -13.27
N LEU A 2 11.52 10.89 -13.78
CA LEU A 2 10.30 10.82 -12.98
C LEU A 2 10.39 9.59 -12.08
N TRP A 3 10.78 9.78 -10.83
CA TRP A 3 10.64 8.74 -9.81
C TRP A 3 9.15 8.39 -9.72
N GLY A 4 8.80 7.11 -9.60
CA GLY A 4 7.43 6.59 -9.68
C GLY A 4 6.40 7.15 -8.70
N HIS A 5 6.81 8.10 -7.85
CA HIS A 5 5.98 8.88 -6.94
C HIS A 5 4.84 9.60 -7.66
N ASP A 6 5.12 10.27 -8.79
CA ASP A 6 4.11 11.03 -9.54
C ASP A 6 3.10 10.13 -10.28
N ARG A 7 3.55 8.96 -10.77
CA ARG A 7 2.69 8.06 -11.55
C ARG A 7 1.61 7.40 -10.70
N TYR A 8 1.95 7.00 -9.48
CA TYR A 8 1.05 6.23 -8.62
C TYR A 8 0.59 6.98 -7.36
N ARG A 9 1.08 8.21 -7.14
CA ARG A 9 0.86 9.00 -5.92
C ARG A 9 1.03 8.11 -4.68
N LEU A 10 2.25 7.62 -4.48
CA LEU A 10 2.56 6.62 -3.45
C LEU A 10 2.25 7.08 -2.02
N ASP A 11 2.24 8.40 -1.78
CA ASP A 11 1.82 9.01 -0.51
C ASP A 11 0.31 9.26 -0.43
N GLY A 12 -0.47 8.68 -1.36
CA GLY A 12 -1.92 8.75 -1.36
C GLY A 12 -2.53 7.96 -0.20
N ILE A 13 -3.73 8.38 0.23
CA ILE A 13 -4.53 7.76 1.29
C ILE A 13 -4.70 6.24 1.08
N TRP A 14 -4.71 5.78 -0.17
CA TRP A 14 -4.77 4.36 -0.47
C TRP A 14 -3.62 3.53 0.11
N ASN A 15 -2.44 4.12 0.33
CA ASN A 15 -1.20 3.45 0.76
C ASN A 15 -0.71 3.89 2.16
N LEU A 16 -1.28 4.96 2.73
CA LEU A 16 -0.89 5.42 4.06
C LEU A 16 -1.44 4.48 5.15
N VAL A 17 -0.53 3.97 5.97
CA VAL A 17 -0.82 3.05 7.08
C VAL A 17 -0.12 3.51 8.36
N LEU A 18 -0.79 3.30 9.49
CA LEU A 18 -0.17 3.49 10.80
C LEU A 18 0.92 2.44 11.00
N SER A 19 2.07 2.86 11.54
CA SER A 19 3.16 1.95 11.89
C SER A 19 3.87 2.44 13.14
N CYS A 20 4.32 1.50 13.97
CA CYS A 20 5.07 1.81 15.17
C CYS A 20 6.45 2.42 14.81
N PRO A 21 7.09 3.22 15.71
CA PRO A 21 8.39 3.81 15.41
C PRO A 21 9.46 2.77 15.03
N SER A 22 9.52 1.63 15.73
CA SER A 22 10.46 0.55 15.40
C SER A 22 10.12 -0.12 14.06
N CYS A 23 8.83 -0.34 13.80
CA CYS A 23 8.33 -0.88 12.53
C CYS A 23 8.67 0.01 11.33
N ASN A 24 8.55 1.33 11.49
CA ASN A 24 8.72 2.28 10.39
C ASN A 24 10.19 2.60 10.12
N ARG A 25 10.97 2.82 11.20
CA ARG A 25 12.32 3.41 11.13
C ARG A 25 13.32 2.83 12.15
N GLY A 26 12.97 1.78 12.88
CA GLY A 26 13.89 1.10 13.81
C GLY A 26 14.73 0.04 13.12
N GLU A 27 15.62 -0.59 13.90
CA GLU A 27 16.38 -1.76 13.44
C GLU A 27 15.42 -2.86 12.95
N GLY A 28 15.63 -3.36 11.74
CA GLY A 28 14.70 -4.30 11.12
C GLY A 28 13.33 -3.71 10.75
N GLY A 29 13.18 -2.39 10.68
CA GLY A 29 11.97 -1.69 10.21
C GLY A 29 11.79 -1.71 8.68
N LYS A 30 10.61 -1.36 8.17
CA LYS A 30 10.23 -1.59 6.76
C LYS A 30 11.16 -0.91 5.73
N PHE A 31 11.60 0.33 5.96
CA PHE A 31 12.43 1.12 5.04
C PHE A 31 11.96 1.01 3.57
N ASP A 32 12.83 0.57 2.67
CA ASP A 32 12.63 0.36 1.23
C ASP A 32 12.25 -1.08 0.88
N ARG A 33 12.02 -1.94 1.87
CA ARG A 33 11.64 -3.33 1.65
C ARG A 33 10.21 -3.44 1.17
N LEU A 34 9.99 -4.35 0.23
CA LEU A 34 8.65 -4.70 -0.22
C LEU A 34 7.85 -5.30 0.95
N PRO A 35 6.58 -4.93 1.15
CA PRO A 35 5.74 -5.61 2.12
C PRO A 35 5.48 -7.06 1.71
N ALA A 36 5.35 -7.98 2.66
CA ALA A 36 4.91 -9.34 2.35
C ALA A 36 3.50 -9.35 1.70
N PRO A 37 3.19 -10.31 0.81
CA PRO A 37 1.90 -10.38 0.11
C PRO A 37 0.67 -10.26 1.02
N SER A 38 0.69 -10.86 2.20
CA SER A 38 -0.42 -10.77 3.17
C SER A 38 -0.69 -9.35 3.68
N LEU A 39 0.31 -8.45 3.64
CA LEU A 39 0.11 -7.04 3.98
C LEU A 39 -0.59 -6.28 2.84
N LEU A 40 -0.44 -6.69 1.58
CA LEU A 40 -1.21 -6.13 0.46
C LEU A 40 -2.68 -6.51 0.60
N ASP A 41 -2.96 -7.76 0.99
CA ASP A 41 -4.34 -8.20 1.24
C ASP A 41 -4.99 -7.39 2.37
N ARG A 42 -4.26 -7.15 3.47
CA ARG A 42 -4.72 -6.30 4.57
C ARG A 42 -4.93 -4.85 4.13
N LEU A 43 -4.03 -4.31 3.30
CA LEU A 43 -4.20 -2.98 2.73
C LEU A 43 -5.47 -2.93 1.89
N HIS A 44 -5.64 -3.86 0.96
CA HIS A 44 -6.84 -3.93 0.12
C HIS A 44 -8.12 -4.04 0.96
N GLN A 45 -8.17 -4.96 1.93
CA GLN A 45 -9.33 -5.12 2.82
C GLN A 45 -9.66 -3.83 3.58
N ARG A 46 -8.65 -3.13 4.11
CA ARG A 46 -8.85 -1.82 4.76
C ARG A 46 -9.38 -0.78 3.79
N ASN A 47 -8.91 -0.77 2.54
CA ASN A 47 -9.42 0.16 1.52
C ASN A 47 -10.90 -0.13 1.22
N GLU A 48 -11.26 -1.40 1.01
CA GLU A 48 -12.64 -1.82 0.74
C GLU A 48 -13.57 -1.54 1.92
N TYR A 49 -13.11 -1.74 3.15
CA TYR A 49 -13.87 -1.41 4.35
C TYR A 49 -14.25 0.07 4.39
N LEU A 50 -13.28 0.98 4.20
CA LEU A 50 -13.54 2.42 4.19
C LEU A 50 -14.47 2.85 3.04
N ILE A 51 -14.37 2.21 1.87
CA ILE A 51 -15.24 2.49 0.72
C ILE A 51 -16.68 2.05 0.99
N SER A 52 -16.87 0.89 1.61
CA SER A 52 -18.20 0.31 1.87
C SER A 52 -18.89 0.91 3.10
N SER A 53 -18.14 1.46 4.05
CA SER A 53 -18.68 2.03 5.30
C SER A 53 -19.13 3.49 5.21
N SER A 54 -19.35 4.04 4.00
CA SER A 54 -19.65 5.46 3.78
C SER A 54 -18.64 6.44 4.40
N HIS A 55 -17.38 6.03 4.55
CA HIS A 55 -16.35 6.88 5.13
C HIS A 55 -16.08 8.10 4.24
N PRO A 56 -15.75 9.29 4.78
CA PRO A 56 -15.42 10.48 3.97
C PRO A 56 -14.29 10.28 2.94
N LEU A 57 -13.47 9.23 3.12
CA LEU A 57 -12.36 8.89 2.22
C LEU A 57 -12.79 8.02 1.03
N ARG A 58 -14.05 7.58 0.97
CA ARG A 58 -14.58 6.68 -0.07
C ARG A 58 -14.26 7.18 -1.47
N GLU A 59 -14.70 8.40 -1.80
CA GLU A 59 -14.52 8.97 -3.13
C GLU A 59 -13.04 9.14 -3.47
N THR A 60 -12.22 9.58 -2.51
CA THR A 60 -10.76 9.67 -2.70
C THR A 60 -10.13 8.33 -3.00
N LEU A 61 -10.50 7.27 -2.28
CA LEU A 61 -9.96 5.93 -2.50
C LEU A 61 -10.39 5.38 -3.86
N MET A 62 -11.66 5.56 -4.25
CA MET A 62 -12.16 5.14 -5.56
C MET A 62 -11.46 5.89 -6.70
N GLN A 63 -11.24 7.20 -6.57
CA GLN A 63 -10.52 7.99 -7.56
C GLN A 63 -9.04 7.59 -7.67
N GLN A 64 -8.39 7.26 -6.55
CA GLN A 64 -6.97 6.89 -6.54
C GLN A 64 -6.71 5.46 -7.05
N THR A 65 -7.64 4.53 -6.82
CA THR A 65 -7.37 3.09 -7.02
C THR A 65 -8.30 2.40 -8.02
N GLY A 66 -9.47 2.99 -8.33
CA GLY A 66 -10.42 2.45 -9.32
C GLY A 66 -11.86 2.30 -8.81
N ALA A 67 -12.79 2.25 -9.75
CA ALA A 67 -14.24 2.24 -9.47
C ALA A 67 -14.77 0.91 -8.91
N SER A 68 -14.21 -0.23 -9.31
CA SER A 68 -14.62 -1.56 -8.82
C SER A 68 -13.57 -2.16 -7.87
N ALA A 69 -14.00 -3.05 -6.96
CA ALA A 69 -13.09 -3.75 -6.05
C ALA A 69 -11.96 -4.48 -6.82
N SER A 70 -12.31 -5.12 -7.94
CA SER A 70 -11.36 -5.80 -8.82
C SER A 70 -10.38 -4.84 -9.52
N ALA A 71 -10.79 -3.60 -9.84
CA ALA A 71 -9.88 -2.59 -10.36
C ALA A 71 -8.89 -2.13 -9.27
N ARG A 72 -9.37 -1.95 -8.04
CA ARG A 72 -8.54 -1.53 -6.89
C ARG A 72 -7.52 -2.58 -6.48
N GLN A 73 -7.91 -3.86 -6.46
CA GLN A 73 -6.98 -4.95 -6.21
C GLN A 73 -5.90 -5.02 -7.29
N ARG A 74 -6.30 -4.94 -8.57
CA ARG A 74 -5.36 -4.91 -9.70
C ARG A 74 -4.41 -3.71 -9.62
N PHE A 75 -4.90 -2.54 -9.24
CA PHE A 75 -4.07 -1.34 -9.05
C PHE A 75 -2.96 -1.60 -8.01
N ILE A 76 -3.31 -2.09 -6.82
CA ILE A 76 -2.33 -2.41 -5.76
C ILE A 76 -1.30 -3.43 -6.28
N GLN A 77 -1.76 -4.48 -6.96
CA GLN A 77 -0.87 -5.52 -7.50
C GLN A 77 0.06 -4.96 -8.57
N THR A 78 -0.42 -4.10 -9.46
CA THR A 78 0.41 -3.46 -10.48
C THR A 78 1.49 -2.60 -9.83
N VAL A 79 1.14 -1.74 -8.87
CA VAL A 79 2.12 -0.89 -8.18
C VAL A 79 3.18 -1.74 -7.47
N TYR A 80 2.76 -2.82 -6.79
CA TYR A 80 3.68 -3.75 -6.14
C TYR A 80 4.63 -4.44 -7.11
N THR A 81 4.11 -4.97 -8.23
CA THR A 81 4.91 -5.64 -9.26
C THR A 81 5.91 -4.66 -9.89
N GLU A 82 5.52 -3.40 -10.13
CA GLU A 82 6.45 -2.39 -10.63
C GLU A 82 7.54 -2.06 -9.59
N ALA A 83 7.18 -1.91 -8.32
CA ALA A 83 8.16 -1.67 -7.25
C ALA A 83 9.19 -2.82 -7.12
N GLY A 84 8.75 -4.06 -7.32
CA GLY A 84 9.62 -5.25 -7.32
C GLY A 84 10.65 -5.30 -8.44
N LYS A 85 10.53 -4.46 -9.47
CA LYS A 85 11.56 -4.33 -10.52
C LYS A 85 12.76 -3.51 -10.08
N THR A 86 12.60 -2.66 -9.06
CA THR A 86 13.64 -1.71 -8.63
C THR A 86 14.10 -1.92 -7.20
N LEU A 87 13.24 -2.46 -6.33
CA LEU A 87 13.54 -2.67 -4.91
C LEU A 87 14.09 -4.08 -4.66
N PRO A 88 14.88 -4.27 -3.59
CA PRO A 88 15.32 -5.59 -3.18
C PRO A 88 14.12 -6.52 -2.96
N MET A 89 14.20 -7.76 -3.45
CA MET A 89 13.16 -8.79 -3.25
C MET A 89 13.13 -9.36 -1.81
N THR A 90 13.48 -8.54 -0.82
CA THR A 90 13.34 -8.90 0.60
C THR A 90 11.97 -8.42 1.08
N HIS A 91 11.08 -9.37 1.36
CA HIS A 91 9.78 -9.06 1.93
C HIS A 91 9.90 -8.70 3.41
N TRP A 92 9.17 -7.66 3.82
CA TRP A 92 9.07 -7.22 5.21
C TRP A 92 7.74 -7.63 5.84
N LEU A 93 7.85 -8.10 7.07
CA LEU A 93 6.74 -8.28 7.99
C LEU A 93 7.06 -7.52 9.29
N PRO A 94 6.06 -6.95 9.96
CA PRO A 94 6.26 -6.44 11.31
C PRO A 94 6.67 -7.59 12.23
N PRO A 95 7.50 -7.33 13.26
CA PRO A 95 7.78 -8.33 14.29
C PRO A 95 6.47 -8.78 14.95
N LEU A 96 6.38 -10.08 15.26
CA LEU A 96 5.29 -10.59 16.09
C LEU A 96 5.44 -9.96 17.47
N ILE A 97 4.42 -9.21 17.89
CA ILE A 97 4.32 -8.60 19.21
C ILE A 97 3.59 -9.57 20.13
#